data_AF-A0A1B3B9X1-F1
#
_entry.id   AF-A0A1B3B9X1-F1
#
_cell.length_a   1.000
_cell.length_b   1.000
_cell.length_c   1.000
_cell.angle_alpha   90.00
_cell.angle_beta   90.00
_cell.angle_gamma   90.00
#
_symmetry.space_group_name_H-M   'P 1'
#
loop_
_entity.id
_entity.type
_entity.pdbx_description
1 polymer ?
#
loop_
_entity_poly.entity_id
_entity_poly.type
_entity_poly.pdbx_seq_one_letter_code
_entity_poly.pdbx_strand_id
1 'polypeptide(L)'
;MFRSKVSVLFSRYFLVRFSFCSLCTLSLFALTLFYSSPSYADDVLTSQNLKVCKSKYALCTTAKCTPIDGTNAVSCVCDVKKGYSVGSDACEDKKAEKSGALVSRYYPVKSFAVCQNDREWAYCLDAPCMIDKKTGKANCTCSTRKGGDMYVITTDKYTPDTCTTDIISSATVSSIMEVTEFLKSSEELPPKDFKILNKIDK
;
A
#
# COMPACT_ATOMS: atom_id res chain seq x y z
N MET A 1 -5.31 -44.50 -10.30
CA MET A 1 -6.21 -44.22 -9.16
C MET A 1 -5.82 -45.17 -8.01
N PHE A 2 -4.82 -44.81 -7.21
CA PHE A 2 -4.36 -45.60 -6.06
C PHE A 2 -4.86 -44.94 -4.78
N ARG A 3 -5.75 -45.63 -4.08
CA ARG A 3 -6.23 -45.31 -2.74
C ARG A 3 -5.49 -46.23 -1.78
N SER A 4 -4.74 -45.68 -0.83
CA SER A 4 -4.33 -46.41 0.37
C SER A 4 -4.83 -45.66 1.59
N LYS A 5 -5.88 -46.22 2.21
CA LYS A 5 -6.33 -45.91 3.56
C LYS A 5 -5.62 -46.87 4.51
N VAL A 6 -5.05 -46.33 5.58
CA VAL A 6 -4.44 -47.09 6.67
C VAL A 6 -5.43 -47.09 7.86
N SER A 7 -6.03 -48.26 8.06
CA SER A 7 -6.37 -48.95 9.31
C SER A 7 -5.46 -48.58 10.50
N VAL A 8 -5.75 -48.69 11.80
CA VAL A 8 -6.74 -49.39 12.63
C VAL A 8 -6.35 -49.00 14.08
N LEU A 9 -7.30 -48.84 15.00
CA LEU A 9 -7.23 -49.51 16.31
C LEU A 9 -8.52 -49.29 17.13
N PHE A 10 -9.13 -50.44 17.40
CA PHE A 10 -10.32 -50.71 18.21
C PHE A 10 -9.87 -51.21 19.59
N SER A 11 -10.53 -50.78 20.67
CA SER A 11 -10.77 -51.48 21.96
C SER A 11 -10.83 -50.47 23.10
N ARG A 12 -11.67 -50.56 24.13
CA ARG A 12 -12.70 -51.52 24.56
C ARG A 12 -13.50 -50.80 25.67
N TYR A 13 -14.80 -51.05 25.71
CA TYR A 13 -15.68 -51.16 26.90
C TYR A 13 -15.37 -50.32 28.15
N PHE A 14 -16.34 -49.50 28.55
CA PHE A 14 -17.05 -49.71 29.83
C PHE A 14 -18.40 -49.01 29.79
N LEU A 15 -19.48 -49.80 29.79
CA LEU A 15 -20.85 -49.35 29.99
C LEU A 15 -21.09 -49.23 31.49
N VAL A 16 -21.39 -48.02 31.96
CA VAL A 16 -22.10 -47.84 33.24
C VAL A 16 -23.32 -46.98 32.95
N ARG A 17 -24.48 -47.62 32.98
CA ARG A 17 -25.79 -46.97 33.05
C ARG A 17 -26.01 -46.52 34.48
N PHE A 18 -26.26 -45.23 34.69
CA PHE A 18 -27.05 -44.77 35.83
C PHE A 18 -28.18 -43.87 35.32
N SER A 19 -29.39 -44.26 35.74
CA SER A 19 -30.67 -43.62 35.51
C SER A 19 -31.02 -42.72 36.69
N PHE A 20 -32.04 -41.86 36.53
CA PHE A 20 -32.57 -40.84 37.46
C PHE A 20 -31.70 -39.55 37.54
N CYS A 21 -32.22 -38.33 37.67
CA CYS A 21 -33.53 -37.87 38.12
C CYS A 21 -33.79 -36.43 37.61
N SER A 22 -35.08 -36.09 37.50
CA SER A 22 -35.70 -34.77 37.38
C SER A 22 -34.92 -33.52 37.86
N LEU A 23 -35.03 -32.47 37.03
CA LEU A 23 -35.14 -31.04 37.40
C LEU A 23 -34.08 -30.44 38.34
N CYS A 24 -33.08 -29.77 37.75
CA CYS A 24 -32.52 -28.53 38.33
C CYS A 24 -31.83 -27.68 37.25
N THR A 25 -32.37 -26.49 37.05
CA THR A 25 -31.78 -25.33 36.37
C THR A 25 -30.39 -25.00 36.92
N LEU A 26 -29.41 -24.76 36.04
CA LEU A 26 -28.32 -23.78 36.25
C LEU A 26 -27.42 -23.67 34.99
N SER A 27 -27.45 -22.47 34.40
CA SER A 27 -26.38 -21.77 33.68
C SER A 27 -25.16 -22.60 33.22
N LEU A 28 -25.06 -22.86 31.91
CA LEU A 28 -23.77 -23.02 31.25
C LEU A 28 -23.63 -21.94 30.18
N PHE A 29 -22.84 -20.92 30.49
CA PHE A 29 -22.24 -20.00 29.51
C PHE A 29 -21.44 -20.83 28.50
N ALA A 30 -21.99 -20.95 27.28
CA ALA A 30 -21.22 -21.42 26.14
C ALA A 30 -20.19 -20.34 25.80
N LEU A 31 -18.93 -20.58 26.15
CA LEU A 31 -17.77 -19.81 25.70
C LEU A 31 -17.59 -20.05 24.20
N THR A 32 -18.32 -19.29 23.38
CA THR A 32 -18.05 -19.16 21.95
C THR A 32 -16.80 -18.30 21.80
N LEU A 33 -15.64 -18.94 21.65
CA LEU A 33 -14.42 -18.31 21.18
C LEU A 33 -14.68 -17.80 19.76
N PHE A 34 -15.06 -16.52 19.64
CA PHE A 34 -15.02 -15.79 18.38
C PHE A 34 -13.55 -15.66 17.98
N TYR A 35 -13.09 -16.56 17.11
CA TYR A 35 -11.88 -16.37 16.32
C TYR A 35 -12.15 -15.20 15.35
N SER A 36 -11.86 -13.98 15.80
CA SER A 36 -11.81 -12.81 14.93
C SER A 36 -10.53 -12.90 14.09
N SER A 37 -10.70 -13.25 12.81
CA SER A 37 -9.64 -13.10 11.82
C SER A 37 -9.21 -11.63 11.75
N PRO A 38 -7.91 -11.30 11.76
CA PRO A 38 -7.46 -9.96 11.48
C PRO A 38 -7.81 -9.63 10.02
N SER A 39 -8.70 -8.66 9.82
CA SER A 39 -8.93 -8.03 8.53
C SER A 39 -7.68 -7.22 8.16
N TYR A 40 -6.96 -7.67 7.13
CA TYR A 40 -6.01 -6.82 6.44
C TYR A 40 -6.83 -5.68 5.81
N ALA A 41 -6.70 -4.48 6.35
CA ALA A 41 -7.25 -3.30 5.71
C ALA A 41 -6.45 -3.06 4.43
N ASP A 42 -7.09 -3.26 3.28
CA ASP A 42 -6.57 -2.72 2.03
C ASP A 42 -6.54 -1.19 2.18
N ASP A 43 -5.36 -0.59 2.04
CA ASP A 43 -5.16 0.86 1.99
C ASP A 43 -5.81 1.40 0.71
N VAL A 44 -7.13 1.55 0.75
CA VAL A 44 -7.89 2.26 -0.27
C VAL A 44 -7.72 3.73 0.04
N LEU A 45 -6.90 4.40 -0.77
CA LEU A 45 -6.87 5.85 -0.79
C LEU A 45 -8.30 6.33 -1.03
N THR A 46 -8.79 7.29 -0.25
CA THR A 46 -10.07 7.95 -0.52
C THR A 46 -9.90 9.44 -0.34
N SER A 47 -10.63 10.22 -1.13
CA SER A 47 -10.58 11.69 -1.05
C SER A 47 -10.84 12.23 0.35
N GLN A 48 -11.55 11.49 1.19
CA GLN A 48 -11.89 11.89 2.57
C GLN A 48 -10.70 11.86 3.54
N ASN A 49 -9.66 11.07 3.24
CA ASN A 49 -8.50 10.94 4.13
C ASN A 49 -7.31 11.78 3.68
N LEU A 50 -7.38 12.38 2.49
CA LEU A 50 -6.32 13.20 1.91
C LEU A 50 -6.22 14.56 2.59
N LYS A 51 -4.97 15.02 2.73
CA LYS A 51 -4.61 16.30 3.37
C LYS A 51 -3.59 17.00 2.51
N VAL A 52 -3.78 18.31 2.33
CA VAL A 52 -2.77 19.18 1.72
C VAL A 52 -1.88 19.72 2.84
N CYS A 53 -0.58 19.47 2.73
CA CYS A 53 0.41 19.82 3.74
C CYS A 53 1.50 20.73 3.15
N LYS A 54 1.83 21.81 3.85
CA LYS A 54 2.98 22.66 3.54
C LYS A 54 4.18 22.25 4.38
N SER A 55 5.08 21.46 3.81
CA SER A 55 6.25 20.93 4.52
C SER A 55 7.44 20.76 3.58
N LYS A 56 8.56 20.31 4.13
CA LYS A 56 9.58 19.59 3.36
C LYS A 56 9.11 18.13 3.21
N TYR A 57 9.29 17.53 2.04
CA TYR A 57 8.81 16.18 1.76
C TYR A 57 9.67 15.47 0.72
N ALA A 58 9.56 14.15 0.63
CA ALA A 58 10.16 13.36 -0.44
C ALA A 58 9.18 13.19 -1.60
N LEU A 59 9.58 13.58 -2.81
CA LEU A 59 8.82 13.41 -4.04
C LEU A 59 9.33 12.15 -4.75
N CYS A 60 8.60 11.05 -4.58
CA CYS A 60 8.98 9.74 -5.11
C CYS A 60 8.33 9.39 -6.45
N THR A 61 7.44 10.21 -7.01
CA THR A 61 6.56 9.84 -8.14
C THR A 61 7.27 9.35 -9.42
N THR A 62 8.56 9.60 -9.58
CA THR A 62 9.41 9.10 -10.68
C THR A 62 10.64 8.32 -10.19
N ALA A 63 10.68 7.99 -8.90
CA ALA A 63 11.83 7.37 -8.25
C ALA A 63 11.97 5.90 -8.67
N LYS A 64 13.21 5.55 -9.04
CA LYS A 64 13.63 4.15 -9.19
C LYS A 64 13.91 3.57 -7.82
N CYS A 65 13.57 2.30 -7.67
CA CYS A 65 13.63 1.58 -6.43
C CYS A 65 14.47 0.32 -6.56
N THR A 66 15.10 -0.05 -5.46
CA THR A 66 15.93 -1.26 -5.34
C THR A 66 15.35 -2.15 -4.25
N PRO A 67 15.22 -3.47 -4.47
CA PRO A 67 14.81 -4.41 -3.42
C PRO A 67 15.69 -4.29 -2.18
N ILE A 68 15.07 -4.40 -1.01
CA ILE A 68 15.78 -4.52 0.27
C ILE A 68 15.84 -6.01 0.62
N ASP A 69 17.04 -6.57 0.62
CA ASP A 69 17.29 -7.99 0.83
C ASP A 69 16.58 -8.54 2.08
N GLY A 70 15.90 -9.67 1.92
CA GLY A 70 15.19 -10.35 3.01
C GLY A 70 13.85 -9.69 3.41
N THR A 71 13.33 -8.73 2.64
CA THR A 71 12.06 -8.05 2.92
C THR A 71 11.18 -7.93 1.67
N ASN A 72 9.89 -7.60 1.85
CA ASN A 72 8.98 -7.24 0.74
C ASN A 72 8.96 -5.73 0.46
N ALA A 73 10.02 -5.02 0.87
CA ALA A 73 10.14 -3.57 0.73
C ALA A 73 11.24 -3.21 -0.27
N VAL A 74 11.16 -1.99 -0.78
CA VAL A 74 12.15 -1.43 -1.69
C VAL A 74 12.64 -0.09 -1.16
N SER A 75 13.91 0.22 -1.42
CA SER A 75 14.50 1.54 -1.16
C SER A 75 14.44 2.36 -2.44
N CYS A 76 13.68 3.45 -2.41
CA CYS A 76 13.52 4.39 -3.52
C CYS A 76 14.29 5.68 -3.26
N VAL A 77 14.99 6.17 -4.27
CA VAL A 77 15.76 7.43 -4.18
C VAL A 77 14.91 8.57 -4.72
N CYS A 78 14.43 9.44 -3.83
CA CYS A 78 13.44 10.47 -4.11
C CYS A 78 14.03 11.88 -4.02
N ASP A 79 13.44 12.82 -4.75
CA ASP A 79 13.82 14.22 -4.66
C ASP A 79 13.26 14.86 -3.39
N VAL A 80 14.06 15.68 -2.73
CA VAL A 80 13.60 16.47 -1.59
C VAL A 80 13.00 17.77 -2.09
N LYS A 81 11.73 18.02 -1.77
CA LYS A 81 11.00 19.24 -2.16
C LYS A 81 10.50 19.98 -0.91
N LYS A 82 10.11 21.24 -1.10
CA LYS A 82 9.48 22.07 -0.08
C LYS A 82 8.30 22.80 -0.71
N GLY A 83 7.14 22.77 -0.06
CA GLY A 83 5.92 23.40 -0.56
C GLY A 83 4.69 22.58 -0.18
N TYR A 84 3.59 22.84 -0.89
CA TYR A 84 2.37 22.05 -0.72
C TYR A 84 2.51 20.69 -1.39
N SER A 85 2.00 19.66 -0.73
CA SER A 85 1.95 18.28 -1.20
C SER A 85 0.74 17.58 -0.59
N VAL A 86 0.41 16.37 -1.09
CA VAL A 86 -0.73 15.58 -0.63
C VAL A 86 -0.26 14.27 -0.01
N GLY A 87 -0.92 13.85 1.06
CA GLY A 87 -0.87 12.48 1.57
C GLY A 87 -2.10 12.16 2.42
N SER A 88 -2.23 10.92 2.84
CA SER A 88 -3.24 10.45 3.81
C SER A 88 -2.80 10.68 5.25
N ASP A 89 -1.51 10.55 5.54
CA ASP A 89 -0.97 10.77 6.87
C ASP A 89 -1.05 12.23 7.32
N ALA A 90 -1.09 12.44 8.64
CA ALA A 90 -1.02 13.79 9.21
C ALA A 90 0.21 14.55 8.71
N CYS A 91 0.10 15.87 8.55
CA CYS A 91 1.23 16.70 8.13
C CYS A 91 2.37 16.58 9.14
N GLU A 92 3.60 16.36 8.65
CA GLU A 92 4.75 16.15 9.53
C GLU A 92 5.05 17.37 10.40
N ASP A 93 5.49 17.08 11.63
CA ASP A 93 5.96 18.11 12.56
C ASP A 93 7.32 18.65 12.14
N LYS A 94 7.50 19.98 12.25
CA LYS A 94 8.76 20.70 11.95
C LYS A 94 9.99 20.18 12.72
N LYS A 95 9.80 19.35 13.76
CA LYS A 95 10.89 18.72 14.52
C LYS A 95 11.48 17.51 13.78
N ALA A 96 10.67 16.72 13.08
CA ALA A 96 11.13 15.57 12.29
C ALA A 96 12.01 16.03 11.10
N GLU A 97 11.63 17.14 10.46
CA GLU A 97 12.43 17.70 9.35
C GLU A 97 13.87 18.07 9.76
N LYS A 98 14.08 18.47 11.03
CA LYS A 98 15.42 18.85 11.54
C LYS A 98 16.36 17.66 11.72
N SER A 99 15.83 16.46 11.96
CA SER A 99 16.64 15.24 12.05
C SER A 99 16.95 14.64 10.67
N GLY A 100 16.33 15.16 9.61
CA GLY A 100 16.43 14.62 8.25
C GLY A 100 15.40 13.53 7.94
N ALA A 101 14.51 13.22 8.89
CA ALA A 101 13.33 12.40 8.63
C ALA A 101 12.33 13.20 7.79
N LEU A 102 11.76 12.55 6.78
CA LEU A 102 10.71 13.07 5.92
C LEU A 102 9.69 11.97 5.65
N VAL A 103 8.51 12.37 5.18
CA VAL A 103 7.52 11.47 4.60
C VAL A 103 7.42 11.72 3.10
N SER A 104 7.22 10.65 2.33
CA SER A 104 6.96 10.73 0.90
C SER A 104 5.55 11.23 0.63
N ARG A 105 5.41 12.23 -0.25
CA ARG A 105 4.12 12.88 -0.53
C ARG A 105 3.92 13.04 -2.03
N TYR A 106 2.66 13.08 -2.43
CA TYR A 106 2.26 13.32 -3.82
C TYR A 106 2.33 14.81 -4.17
N TYR A 107 2.73 15.08 -5.40
CA TYR A 107 2.61 16.39 -6.03
C TYR A 107 2.06 16.23 -7.47
N PRO A 108 1.16 17.10 -7.95
CA PRO A 108 0.50 16.93 -9.25
C PRO A 108 1.45 16.70 -10.43
N VAL A 109 1.20 15.61 -11.15
CA VAL A 109 1.93 15.18 -12.34
C VAL A 109 1.31 15.76 -13.61
N LYS A 110 2.09 15.83 -14.70
CA LYS A 110 1.64 16.35 -16.00
C LYS A 110 1.34 15.27 -17.03
N SER A 111 1.87 14.06 -16.83
CA SER A 111 1.64 12.95 -17.73
C SER A 111 2.05 11.63 -17.09
N PHE A 112 1.41 10.57 -17.54
CA PHE A 112 1.75 9.20 -17.15
C PHE A 112 1.36 8.22 -18.25
N ALA A 113 1.99 7.06 -18.23
CA ALA A 113 1.54 5.88 -18.94
C ALA A 113 0.73 4.99 -18.00
N VAL A 114 -0.29 4.32 -18.52
CA VAL A 114 -0.99 3.26 -17.79
C VAL A 114 -0.33 1.93 -18.15
N CYS A 115 -0.12 1.07 -17.16
CA CYS A 115 0.50 -0.24 -17.32
C CYS A 115 -0.42 -1.30 -16.72
N GLN A 116 -0.49 -2.46 -17.38
CA GLN A 116 -1.21 -3.64 -16.90
C GLN A 116 -0.40 -4.88 -17.26
N ASN A 117 0.38 -5.38 -16.30
CA ASN A 117 1.25 -6.54 -16.44
C ASN A 117 1.66 -7.04 -15.04
N ASP A 118 2.39 -8.14 -14.96
CA ASP A 118 2.81 -8.76 -13.69
C ASP A 118 4.02 -8.08 -13.02
N ARG A 119 4.54 -6.99 -13.60
CA ARG A 119 5.70 -6.28 -13.05
C ARG A 119 5.35 -5.66 -11.71
N GLU A 120 6.23 -5.87 -10.74
CA GLU A 120 6.13 -5.22 -9.43
C GLU A 120 6.40 -3.72 -9.50
N TRP A 121 5.70 -2.97 -8.67
CA TRP A 121 5.85 -1.52 -8.54
C TRP A 121 5.85 -1.12 -7.06
N ALA A 122 6.41 0.05 -6.76
CA ALA A 122 6.55 0.50 -5.37
C ALA A 122 5.42 1.46 -4.99
N TYR A 123 4.77 1.21 -3.86
CA TYR A 123 3.82 2.17 -3.28
C TYR A 123 4.53 2.99 -2.21
N CYS A 124 4.85 4.23 -2.56
CA CYS A 124 5.63 5.15 -1.72
C CYS A 124 4.82 6.27 -1.07
N LEU A 125 3.51 6.39 -1.33
CA LEU A 125 2.75 7.46 -0.68
C LEU A 125 2.76 7.25 0.84
N ASP A 126 3.09 8.33 1.57
CA ASP A 126 3.29 8.35 3.01
C ASP A 126 4.38 7.43 3.57
N ALA A 127 5.23 6.87 2.69
CA ALA A 127 6.37 6.06 3.12
C ALA A 127 7.37 6.89 3.95
N PRO A 128 7.97 6.31 5.01
CA PRO A 128 9.00 6.97 5.79
C PRO A 128 10.29 7.10 4.97
N CYS A 129 10.95 8.25 5.09
CA CYS A 129 12.14 8.59 4.34
C CYS A 129 13.21 9.22 5.22
N MET A 130 14.47 9.08 4.79
CA MET A 130 15.62 9.72 5.40
C MET A 130 16.45 10.46 4.35
N ILE A 131 16.78 11.72 4.63
CA ILE A 131 17.68 12.49 3.77
C ILE A 131 19.10 11.91 3.88
N ASP A 132 19.65 11.52 2.75
CA ASP A 132 21.07 11.27 2.61
C ASP A 132 21.82 12.61 2.51
N LYS A 133 22.63 12.90 3.53
CA LYS A 133 23.41 14.14 3.63
C LYS A 133 24.45 14.29 2.52
N LYS A 134 24.87 13.20 1.87
CA LYS A 134 25.86 13.23 0.79
C LYS A 134 25.24 13.65 -0.54
N THR A 135 24.06 13.10 -0.85
CA THR A 135 23.39 13.33 -2.14
C THR A 135 22.34 14.43 -2.08
N GLY A 136 21.85 14.78 -0.89
CA GLY A 136 20.72 15.69 -0.69
C GLY A 136 19.37 15.10 -1.11
N LYS A 137 19.33 13.81 -1.48
CA LYS A 137 18.12 13.07 -1.83
C LYS A 137 17.59 12.32 -0.61
N ALA A 138 16.34 11.87 -0.68
CA ALA A 138 15.73 11.06 0.36
C ALA A 138 15.71 9.59 -0.06
N ASN A 139 16.10 8.69 0.84
CA ASN A 139 15.87 7.26 0.67
C ASN A 139 14.59 6.91 1.42
N CYS A 140 13.60 6.39 0.69
CA CYS A 140 12.30 6.02 1.24
C CYS A 140 12.12 4.50 1.20
N THR A 141 11.63 3.93 2.30
CA THR A 141 11.30 2.50 2.38
C THR A 141 9.84 2.32 1.98
N CYS A 142 9.61 1.85 0.76
CA CYS A 142 8.28 1.69 0.19
C CYS A 142 7.86 0.23 0.17
N SER A 143 6.55 0.00 0.22
CA SER A 143 6.00 -1.35 0.05
C SER A 143 6.01 -1.75 -1.41
N THR A 144 6.26 -3.02 -1.69
CA THR A 144 6.14 -3.56 -3.05
C THR A 144 4.71 -4.03 -3.29
N ARG A 145 4.14 -3.66 -4.44
CA ARG A 145 2.85 -4.15 -4.92
C ARG A 145 3.08 -5.06 -6.11
N LYS A 146 2.34 -6.16 -6.15
CA LYS A 146 2.31 -7.03 -7.31
C LYS A 146 1.63 -6.32 -8.48
N GLY A 147 2.05 -6.68 -9.69
CA GLY A 147 1.32 -6.32 -10.90
C GLY A 147 -0.02 -7.05 -11.01
N GLY A 148 -0.67 -6.90 -12.16
CA GLY A 148 -1.96 -7.50 -12.51
C GLY A 148 -3.03 -6.43 -12.75
N ASP A 149 -3.24 -5.57 -11.76
CA ASP A 149 -4.15 -4.42 -11.86
C ASP A 149 -3.50 -3.23 -12.61
N MET A 150 -4.33 -2.31 -13.09
CA MET A 150 -3.85 -1.10 -13.78
C MET A 150 -3.17 -0.13 -12.82
N TYR A 151 -1.91 0.18 -13.09
CA TYR A 151 -1.11 1.18 -12.38
C TYR A 151 -0.54 2.21 -13.36
N VAL A 152 0.01 3.30 -12.82
CA VAL A 152 0.58 4.38 -13.63
C VAL A 152 2.09 4.50 -13.45
N ILE A 153 2.79 4.82 -14.54
CA ILE A 153 4.19 5.26 -14.52
C ILE A 153 4.22 6.72 -14.93
N THR A 154 4.63 7.60 -14.01
CA THR A 154 4.80 9.02 -14.33
C THR A 154 6.01 9.22 -15.22
N THR A 155 5.79 9.76 -16.41
CA THR A 155 6.83 9.98 -17.43
C THR A 155 6.35 11.04 -18.42
N ASP A 156 7.28 11.71 -19.09
CA ASP A 156 7.00 12.64 -20.18
C ASP A 156 6.94 11.95 -21.55
N LYS A 157 7.45 10.72 -21.65
CA LYS A 157 7.52 9.94 -22.90
C LYS A 157 7.16 8.49 -22.66
N TYR A 158 6.37 7.94 -23.57
CA TYR A 158 6.04 6.51 -23.59
C TYR A 158 6.94 5.78 -24.59
N THR A 159 7.48 4.66 -24.15
CA THR A 159 8.27 3.70 -24.94
C THR A 159 7.81 2.29 -24.58
N PRO A 160 8.09 1.26 -25.42
CA PRO A 160 7.76 -0.13 -25.08
C PRO A 160 8.32 -0.57 -23.71
N ASP A 161 9.44 0.01 -23.26
CA ASP A 161 10.11 -0.36 -22.01
C ASP A 161 9.51 0.32 -20.76
N THR A 162 8.64 1.33 -20.95
CA THR A 162 8.08 2.13 -19.84
C THR A 162 7.36 1.29 -18.80
N CYS A 163 6.66 0.23 -19.24
CA CYS A 163 5.91 -0.65 -18.36
C CYS A 163 6.67 -1.92 -17.95
N THR A 164 7.88 -2.18 -18.45
CA THR A 164 8.57 -3.48 -18.27
C THR A 164 9.88 -3.40 -17.49
N THR A 165 10.41 -2.20 -17.25
CA THR A 165 11.77 -2.00 -16.71
C THR A 165 11.78 -1.38 -15.31
N ASP A 166 12.68 -1.84 -14.43
CA ASP A 166 12.91 -1.38 -13.05
C ASP A 166 11.71 -1.54 -12.11
N ILE A 167 11.90 -1.37 -10.79
CA ILE A 167 10.78 -1.13 -9.86
C ILE A 167 10.67 0.38 -9.68
N ILE A 168 9.50 0.96 -9.98
CA ILE A 168 9.28 2.41 -9.92
C ILE A 168 8.15 2.72 -8.94
N SER A 169 8.32 3.79 -8.16
CA SER A 169 7.26 4.34 -7.33
C SER A 169 6.07 4.78 -8.19
N SER A 170 4.91 4.19 -7.91
CA SER A 170 3.71 4.28 -8.75
C SER A 170 2.45 4.43 -7.90
N ALA A 171 1.31 4.51 -8.57
CA ALA A 171 -0.01 4.48 -7.96
C ALA A 171 -0.97 3.72 -8.88
N THR A 172 -2.11 3.31 -8.36
CA THR A 172 -3.21 2.81 -9.21
C THR A 172 -3.81 3.96 -10.02
N VAL A 173 -4.51 3.62 -11.10
CA VAL A 173 -5.26 4.61 -11.89
C VAL A 173 -6.33 5.29 -11.01
N SER A 174 -7.02 4.55 -10.15
CA SER A 174 -8.06 5.10 -9.26
C SER A 174 -7.49 6.13 -8.28
N SER A 175 -6.35 5.86 -7.64
CA SER A 175 -5.72 6.78 -6.69
C SER A 175 -5.32 8.11 -7.34
N ILE A 176 -4.85 8.09 -8.60
CA ILE A 176 -4.55 9.34 -9.33
C ILE A 176 -5.84 10.14 -9.58
N MET A 177 -6.93 9.48 -9.96
CA MET A 177 -8.21 10.15 -10.19
C MET A 177 -8.79 10.72 -8.90
N GLU A 178 -8.73 9.98 -7.80
CA GLU A 178 -9.21 10.42 -6.48
C GLU A 178 -8.43 11.61 -5.94
N VAL A 179 -7.09 11.58 -6.04
CA VAL A 179 -6.26 12.73 -5.64
C VAL A 179 -6.53 13.93 -6.54
N THR A 180 -6.70 13.72 -7.85
CA THR A 180 -7.04 14.80 -8.78
C THR A 180 -8.38 15.43 -8.41
N GLU A 181 -9.40 14.61 -8.12
CA GLU A 181 -10.72 15.08 -7.71
C GLU A 181 -10.65 15.86 -6.39
N PHE A 182 -9.96 15.32 -5.39
CA PHE A 182 -9.71 16.00 -4.12
C PHE A 182 -9.08 17.38 -4.31
N LEU A 183 -8.04 17.46 -5.14
CA LEU A 183 -7.30 18.69 -5.37
C LEU A 183 -8.10 19.79 -6.09
N LYS A 184 -9.20 19.48 -6.80
CA LYS A 184 -10.05 20.50 -7.45
C LYS A 184 -10.59 21.54 -6.47
N SER A 185 -10.76 21.15 -5.20
CA SER A 185 -11.19 22.04 -4.11
C SER A 185 -10.05 22.77 -3.40
N SER A 186 -8.79 22.49 -3.76
CA SER A 186 -7.62 23.08 -3.11
C SER A 186 -7.19 24.36 -3.83
N GLU A 187 -7.18 25.48 -3.09
CA GLU A 187 -6.61 26.74 -3.59
C GLU A 187 -5.08 26.71 -3.60
N GLU A 188 -4.46 26.00 -2.66
CA GLU A 188 -3.01 25.99 -2.43
C GLU A 188 -2.26 25.01 -3.34
N LEU A 189 -2.94 23.96 -3.79
CA LEU A 189 -2.37 22.93 -4.65
C LEU A 189 -3.41 22.47 -5.68
N PRO A 190 -3.79 23.31 -6.65
CA PRO A 190 -4.74 22.91 -7.68
C PRO A 190 -4.17 21.74 -8.50
N PRO A 191 -5.05 20.87 -9.04
CA PRO A 191 -4.61 19.78 -9.91
C PRO A 191 -3.99 20.36 -11.18
N LYS A 192 -3.16 19.55 -11.83
CA LYS A 192 -2.65 19.85 -13.17
C LYS A 192 -3.41 19.01 -14.17
N ASP A 193 -3.68 19.60 -15.33
CA ASP A 193 -4.09 18.82 -16.49
C ASP A 193 -2.98 17.83 -16.81
N PHE A 194 -3.33 16.54 -16.77
CA PHE A 194 -2.40 15.47 -17.10
C PHE A 194 -2.77 14.81 -18.43
N LYS A 195 -1.75 14.27 -19.10
CA LYS A 195 -1.89 13.51 -20.34
C LYS A 195 -1.62 12.03 -20.11
N ILE A 196 -2.53 11.17 -20.56
CA ILE A 196 -2.28 9.74 -20.65
C ILE A 196 -1.53 9.47 -21.95
N LEU A 197 -0.35 8.85 -21.86
CA LEU A 197 0.60 8.76 -22.98
C LEU A 197 0.40 7.53 -23.88
N ASN A 198 -0.38 6.55 -23.44
CA ASN A 198 -0.67 5.33 -24.18
C ASN A 198 -2.16 4.99 -24.14
N LYS A 199 -2.58 4.16 -25.10
CA LYS A 199 -3.88 3.48 -25.05
C LYS A 199 -3.64 2.10 -24.44
N ILE A 200 -4.52 1.70 -23.53
CA ILE A 200 -4.60 0.29 -23.11
C ILE A 200 -5.52 -0.39 -24.12
N ASP A 201 -4.97 -1.32 -24.89
CA ASP A 201 -5.78 -2.18 -25.74
C ASP A 201 -6.61 -3.07 -24.81
N LYS A 202 -7.94 -2.95 -24.90
CA LYS A 202 -8.90 -3.69 -24.08
C LYS A 202 -9.03 -5.13 -24.51
#